data_AF-A0A1V2RBB5-F1
#
_entry.id   AF-A0A1V2RBB5-F1
#
_cell.length_a   1.000
_cell.length_b   1.000
_cell.length_c   1.000
_cell.angle_alpha   90.00
_cell.angle_beta   90.00
_cell.angle_gamma   90.00
#
_symmetry.space_group_name_H-M   'P 1'
#
loop_
_entity.id
_entity.type
_entity.pdbx_description
1 polymer ?
#
loop_
_entity_poly.entity_id
_entity_poly.type
_entity_poly.pdbx_seq_one_letter_code
_entity_poly.pdbx_strand_id
1 'polypeptide(L)'
;MNDPMLTATTLRALPCAETWRQETARLADEQRLWSGAHGGVLTGREIADLLVAARRHLEAEGWRPTEFNGVVEALIDESGGDLAAWTAAKALVELMLQARSGAPRPVNLDAWGRRAGRSWTEVCWLLRDAAQLAREHGPLGGGR
;
A
#
# COMPACT_ATOMS: atom_id res chain seq x y z
N MET A 1 -45.08 16.16 -19.58
CA MET A 1 -45.15 15.02 -18.65
C MET A 1 -43.71 14.70 -18.31
N ASN A 2 -43.21 15.30 -17.24
CA ASN A 2 -41.81 15.20 -16.80
C ASN A 2 -41.79 14.13 -15.69
N ASP A 3 -40.96 13.11 -15.86
CA ASP A 3 -40.56 12.19 -14.78
C ASP A 3 -39.18 12.59 -14.27
N PRO A 4 -39.09 13.32 -13.14
CA PRO A 4 -37.87 13.44 -12.37
C PRO A 4 -37.87 12.42 -11.22
N MET A 5 -36.69 11.87 -10.91
CA MET A 5 -36.42 10.88 -9.84
C MET A 5 -36.76 9.46 -10.26
N LEU A 6 -35.79 8.57 -10.50
CA LEU A 6 -34.99 7.92 -9.47
C LEU A 6 -33.61 7.49 -10.00
N THR A 7 -32.68 8.42 -10.20
CA THR A 7 -31.25 8.09 -10.12
C THR A 7 -30.86 8.16 -8.65
N ALA A 8 -31.19 7.12 -7.90
CA ALA A 8 -30.54 6.85 -6.64
C ALA A 8 -29.08 6.54 -6.97
N THR A 9 -28.26 7.58 -7.07
CA THR A 9 -26.81 7.46 -7.03
C THR A 9 -26.49 6.84 -5.68
N THR A 10 -26.30 5.53 -5.67
CA THR A 10 -25.89 4.77 -4.51
C THR A 10 -24.64 5.43 -3.98
N LEU A 11 -24.77 6.18 -2.89
CA LEU A 11 -23.65 6.53 -2.04
C LEU A 11 -23.04 5.19 -1.65
N ARG A 12 -21.94 4.80 -2.30
CA ARG A 12 -21.13 3.65 -1.89
C ARG A 12 -20.78 3.93 -0.44
N ALA A 13 -21.44 3.20 0.47
CA ALA A 13 -21.04 3.16 1.86
C ALA A 13 -19.53 2.93 1.86
N LEU A 14 -18.77 3.83 2.50
CA LEU A 14 -17.34 3.64 2.65
C LEU A 14 -17.14 2.24 3.23
N PRO A 15 -16.36 1.37 2.58
CA PRO A 15 -16.14 0.04 3.09
C PRO A 15 -15.70 0.15 4.56
N CYS A 16 -16.35 -0.60 5.45
CA CYS A 16 -15.90 -0.82 6.82
C CYS A 16 -14.39 -1.14 6.82
N ALA A 17 -13.70 -0.88 7.94
CA ALA A 17 -12.26 -1.10 8.06
C ALA A 17 -11.81 -2.52 7.64
N GLU A 18 -12.71 -3.49 7.74
CA GLU A 18 -12.47 -4.88 7.37
C GLU A 18 -12.58 -5.13 5.86
N THR A 19 -13.49 -4.43 5.17
CA THR A 19 -13.73 -4.62 3.73
C THR A 19 -12.61 -4.11 2.84
N TRP A 20 -11.91 -3.02 3.20
CA TRP A 20 -10.76 -2.58 2.40
C TRP A 20 -9.55 -3.52 2.56
N ARG A 21 -9.36 -4.15 3.74
CA ARG A 21 -8.27 -5.11 3.97
C ARG A 21 -8.44 -6.36 3.12
N GLN A 22 -9.65 -6.94 3.14
CA GLN A 22 -9.99 -8.10 2.31
C GLN A 22 -9.83 -7.78 0.82
N GLU A 23 -10.25 -6.60 0.38
CA GLU A 23 -10.08 -6.16 -1.00
C GLU A 23 -8.60 -5.98 -1.37
N THR A 24 -7.79 -5.38 -0.49
CA THR A 24 -6.34 -5.25 -0.72
C THR A 24 -5.66 -6.62 -0.80
N ALA A 25 -6.01 -7.56 0.08
CA ALA A 25 -5.47 -8.92 0.02
C ALA A 25 -5.85 -9.64 -1.29
N ARG A 26 -7.13 -9.57 -1.69
CA ARG A 26 -7.62 -10.12 -2.96
C ARG A 26 -6.85 -9.55 -4.15
N LEU A 27 -6.67 -8.22 -4.20
CA LEU A 27 -5.94 -7.55 -5.27
C LEU A 27 -4.45 -7.92 -5.28
N ALA A 28 -3.83 -8.11 -4.11
CA ALA A 28 -2.43 -8.51 -4.00
C ALA A 28 -2.20 -9.91 -4.61
N ASP A 29 -3.12 -10.85 -4.36
CA ASP A 29 -3.06 -12.20 -4.94
C ASP A 29 -3.31 -12.18 -6.45
N GLU A 30 -4.32 -11.42 -6.91
CA GLU A 30 -4.62 -11.27 -8.33
C GLU A 30 -3.45 -10.67 -9.14
N GLN A 31 -2.73 -9.73 -8.53
CA GLN A 31 -1.55 -9.11 -9.12
C GLN A 31 -0.27 -9.92 -8.93
N ARG A 32 -0.34 -11.09 -8.29
CA ARG A 32 0.81 -11.95 -7.99
C ARG A 32 1.93 -11.20 -7.28
N LEU A 33 1.56 -10.30 -6.36
CA LEU A 33 2.48 -9.38 -5.69
C LEU A 33 3.64 -10.11 -4.98
N TRP A 34 3.39 -11.33 -4.53
CA TRP A 34 4.36 -12.17 -3.82
C TRP A 34 5.34 -12.93 -4.73
N SER A 35 5.25 -12.74 -6.06
CA SER A 35 6.14 -13.38 -7.03
C SER A 35 7.26 -12.43 -7.44
N GLY A 36 8.49 -12.76 -7.06
CA GLY A 36 9.69 -12.05 -7.53
C GLY A 36 9.94 -12.28 -9.02
N ALA A 37 10.72 -11.37 -9.64
CA ALA A 37 10.97 -11.34 -11.08
C ALA A 37 11.58 -12.64 -11.68
N HIS A 38 12.21 -13.48 -10.84
CA HIS A 38 12.85 -14.73 -11.25
C HIS A 38 12.15 -15.99 -10.71
N GLY A 39 10.88 -15.89 -10.31
CA GLY A 39 10.13 -17.01 -9.73
C GLY A 39 10.46 -17.31 -8.26
N GLY A 40 11.27 -16.46 -7.61
CA GLY A 40 11.40 -16.45 -6.15
C GLY A 40 10.09 -16.00 -5.50
N VAL A 41 9.77 -16.56 -4.33
CA VAL A 41 8.60 -16.17 -3.55
C VAL A 41 9.05 -15.15 -2.52
N LEU A 42 8.49 -13.94 -2.58
CA LEU A 42 8.64 -12.94 -1.52
C LEU A 42 7.69 -13.31 -0.39
N THR A 43 8.23 -13.44 0.82
CA THR A 43 7.42 -13.73 2.00
C THR A 43 6.71 -12.48 2.48
N GLY A 44 5.54 -12.68 3.10
CA GLY A 44 4.82 -11.60 3.77
C GLY A 44 5.67 -10.92 4.86
N ARG A 45 6.55 -11.70 5.50
CA ARG A 45 7.48 -11.19 6.52
C ARG A 45 8.52 -10.24 5.93
N GLU A 46 9.16 -10.59 4.82
CA GLU A 46 10.17 -9.72 4.18
C GLU A 46 9.57 -8.36 3.80
N ILE A 47 8.40 -8.37 3.18
CA ILE A 47 7.70 -7.12 2.80
C ILE A 47 7.28 -6.32 4.03
N ALA A 48 6.79 -6.99 5.07
CA ALA A 48 6.43 -6.33 6.31
C ALA A 48 7.62 -5.69 7.02
N ASP A 49 8.75 -6.38 7.05
CA ASP A 49 9.96 -5.90 7.70
C ASP A 49 10.56 -4.72 6.92
N LEU A 50 10.52 -4.75 5.58
CA LEU A 50 10.84 -3.61 4.71
C LEU A 50 9.95 -2.39 5.00
N LEU A 51 8.64 -2.56 5.08
CA LEU A 51 7.69 -1.47 5.37
C LEU A 51 7.92 -0.87 6.78
N VAL A 52 8.25 -1.71 7.76
CA VAL A 52 8.62 -1.26 9.11
C VAL A 52 9.95 -0.50 9.10
N ALA A 53 10.93 -0.98 8.33
CA ALA A 53 12.22 -0.32 8.16
C ALA A 53 12.05 1.06 7.52
N ALA A 54 11.29 1.16 6.42
CA ALA A 54 10.99 2.44 5.77
C ALA A 54 10.30 3.43 6.71
N ARG A 55 9.40 2.97 7.60
CA ARG A 55 8.79 3.83 8.61
C ARG A 55 9.83 4.38 9.59
N ARG A 56 10.74 3.53 10.07
CA ARG A 56 11.80 3.91 11.01
C ARG A 56 12.80 4.86 10.38
N HIS A 57 13.13 4.63 9.11
CA HIS A 57 13.97 5.52 8.31
C HIS A 57 13.38 6.93 8.27
N LEU A 58 12.11 7.05 7.89
CA LEU A 58 11.41 8.33 7.85
C LEU A 58 11.32 9.02 9.21
N GLU A 59 11.15 8.24 10.28
CA GLU A 59 11.13 8.74 11.65
C GLU A 59 12.49 9.32 12.06
N ALA A 60 13.58 8.61 11.73
CA ALA A 60 14.95 9.02 12.05
C ALA A 60 15.37 10.28 11.27
N GLU A 61 15.00 10.38 9.99
CA GLU A 61 15.26 11.53 9.13
C GLU A 61 14.37 12.75 9.46
N GLY A 62 13.44 12.61 10.42
CA GLY A 62 12.55 13.69 10.83
C GLY A 62 11.60 14.12 9.73
N TRP A 63 10.92 13.14 9.12
CA TRP A 63 10.04 13.31 7.96
C TRP A 63 9.23 14.61 7.96
N ARG A 64 9.17 15.25 6.79
CA ARG A 64 8.36 16.45 6.55
C ARG A 64 7.49 16.25 5.30
N PRO A 65 6.30 16.87 5.23
CA PRO A 65 5.47 16.82 4.05
C PRO A 65 6.07 17.71 2.93
N THR A 66 7.05 17.18 2.21
CA THR A 66 7.61 17.80 1.01
C THR A 66 6.94 17.25 -0.25
N GLU A 67 6.98 18.01 -1.34
CA GLU A 67 6.43 17.58 -2.64
C GLU A 67 7.21 16.40 -3.23
N PHE A 68 8.49 16.25 -2.85
CA PHE A 68 9.35 15.18 -3.34
C PHE A 68 9.78 14.31 -2.16
N ASN A 69 9.38 13.05 -2.22
CA ASN A 69 10.07 11.89 -1.68
C ASN A 69 10.18 11.81 -0.14
N GLY A 70 9.40 10.88 0.42
CA GLY A 70 9.74 10.31 1.73
C GLY A 70 9.50 8.81 1.68
N VAL A 71 8.26 8.41 1.42
CA VAL A 71 7.90 6.99 1.43
C VAL A 71 8.58 6.18 0.32
N VAL A 72 8.60 6.69 -0.92
CA VAL A 72 9.21 5.97 -2.05
C VAL A 72 10.72 5.82 -1.86
N GLU A 73 11.40 6.89 -1.47
CA GLU A 73 12.84 6.90 -1.22
C GLU A 73 13.22 5.98 -0.06
N ALA A 74 12.51 6.06 1.07
CA ALA A 74 12.73 5.14 2.19
C ALA A 74 12.51 3.67 1.80
N LEU A 75 11.56 3.37 0.91
CA LEU A 75 11.39 2.00 0.40
C LEU A 75 12.53 1.57 -0.51
N ILE A 76 13.11 2.49 -1.30
CA ILE A 76 14.26 2.20 -2.16
C ILE A 76 15.48 1.93 -1.28
N ASP A 77 15.78 2.83 -0.35
CA ASP A 77 16.96 2.75 0.50
C ASP A 77 16.93 1.50 1.38
N GLU A 78 15.79 1.23 2.02
CA GLU A 78 15.66 0.07 2.92
C GLU A 78 15.51 -1.26 2.19
N SER A 79 15.22 -1.26 0.87
CA SER A 79 15.22 -2.51 0.09
C SER A 79 16.61 -3.05 -0.18
N GLY A 80 17.67 -2.28 0.09
CA GLY A 80 19.05 -2.70 -0.16
C GLY A 80 19.33 -3.01 -1.64
N GLY A 81 18.55 -2.44 -2.55
CA GLY A 81 18.62 -2.70 -3.99
C GLY A 81 17.81 -3.91 -4.47
N ASP A 82 17.07 -4.59 -3.59
CA ASP A 82 16.12 -5.63 -4.01
C ASP A 82 14.91 -5.01 -4.71
N LEU A 83 15.00 -4.95 -6.05
CA LEU A 83 13.94 -4.41 -6.90
C LEU A 83 12.61 -5.15 -6.72
N ALA A 84 12.63 -6.45 -6.44
CA ALA A 84 11.41 -7.23 -6.28
C ALA A 84 10.72 -6.89 -4.95
N ALA A 85 11.48 -6.83 -3.85
CA ALA A 85 10.96 -6.43 -2.55
C ALA A 85 10.43 -4.98 -2.57
N TRP A 86 11.18 -4.06 -3.17
CA TRP A 86 10.75 -2.68 -3.36
C TRP A 86 9.45 -2.58 -4.18
N THR A 87 9.39 -3.25 -5.33
CA THR A 87 8.23 -3.21 -6.22
C THR A 87 6.99 -3.77 -5.51
N ALA A 88 7.14 -4.89 -4.80
CA ALA A 88 6.06 -5.52 -4.05
C ALA A 88 5.57 -4.63 -2.90
N ALA A 89 6.47 -4.04 -2.11
CA ALA A 89 6.10 -3.12 -1.04
C ALA A 89 5.39 -1.87 -1.57
N LYS A 90 5.91 -1.27 -2.65
CA LYS A 90 5.28 -0.14 -3.34
C LYS A 90 3.88 -0.50 -3.82
N ALA A 91 3.74 -1.60 -4.56
CA ALA A 91 2.45 -2.06 -5.08
C ALA A 91 1.44 -2.31 -3.95
N LEU A 92 1.88 -2.91 -2.84
CA LEU A 92 0.98 -3.18 -1.71
C LEU A 92 0.43 -1.89 -1.10
N VAL A 93 1.29 -0.88 -0.95
CA VAL A 93 0.87 0.44 -0.45
C VAL A 93 -0.09 1.11 -1.45
N GLU A 94 0.15 1.00 -2.76
CA GLU A 94 -0.75 1.53 -3.80
C GLU A 94 -2.13 0.86 -3.76
N LEU A 95 -2.18 -0.47 -3.61
CA LEU A 95 -3.43 -1.22 -3.46
C LEU A 95 -4.20 -0.81 -2.20
N MET A 96 -3.49 -0.57 -1.10
CA MET A 96 -4.12 -0.13 0.13
C MET A 96 -4.68 1.29 0.02
N LEU A 97 -3.95 2.19 -0.64
CA LEU A 97 -4.44 3.53 -0.96
C LEU A 97 -5.67 3.49 -1.89
N GLN A 98 -5.66 2.61 -2.89
CA GLN A 98 -6.78 2.41 -3.80
C GLN A 98 -8.01 1.90 -3.06
N ALA A 99 -7.86 0.84 -2.26
CA ALA A 99 -8.96 0.25 -1.50
C ALA A 99 -9.56 1.24 -0.48
N ARG A 100 -8.72 2.04 0.19
CA ARG A 100 -9.17 3.06 1.17
C ARG A 100 -9.85 4.26 0.53
N SER A 101 -9.37 4.71 -0.61
CA SER A 101 -9.95 5.86 -1.32
C SER A 101 -11.22 5.50 -2.09
N GLY A 102 -11.46 4.20 -2.33
CA GLY A 102 -12.53 3.73 -3.21
C GLY A 102 -12.32 4.14 -4.67
N ALA A 103 -11.09 4.54 -5.03
CA ALA A 103 -10.78 5.05 -6.36
C ALA A 103 -10.98 3.95 -7.41
N PRO A 104 -11.66 4.26 -8.54
CA PRO A 104 -11.87 3.28 -9.61
C PRO A 104 -10.62 3.02 -10.45
N ARG A 105 -9.55 3.80 -10.24
CA ARG A 105 -8.29 3.71 -11.00
C ARG A 105 -7.14 3.36 -10.06
N PRO A 106 -6.09 2.70 -10.58
CA PRO A 106 -4.86 2.46 -9.83
C PRO A 106 -4.32 3.74 -9.23
N VAL A 107 -3.99 3.71 -7.94
CA VAL A 107 -3.32 4.82 -7.26
C VAL A 107 -1.82 4.70 -7.50
N ASN A 108 -1.17 5.83 -7.79
CA ASN A 108 0.26 5.91 -7.92
C ASN A 108 0.86 6.51 -6.63
N LEU A 109 1.78 5.79 -5.98
CA LEU A 109 2.37 6.16 -4.70
C LEU A 109 3.19 7.46 -4.80
N ASP A 110 3.89 7.68 -5.91
CA ASP A 110 4.63 8.92 -6.15
C ASP A 110 3.68 10.12 -6.26
N ALA A 111 2.55 9.95 -6.95
CA ALA A 111 1.53 10.98 -7.09
C ALA A 111 0.83 11.26 -5.75
N TRP A 112 0.47 10.22 -4.98
CA TRP A 112 0.00 10.39 -3.61
C TRP A 112 1.06 11.07 -2.73
N GLY A 113 2.32 10.71 -2.94
CA GLY A 113 3.51 11.27 -2.31
C GLY A 113 3.80 12.74 -2.66
N ARG A 114 3.06 13.34 -3.61
CA ARG A 114 3.08 14.78 -3.92
C ARG A 114 1.88 15.52 -3.35
N ARG A 115 0.89 14.82 -2.81
CA ARG A 115 -0.35 15.41 -2.30
C ARG A 115 -0.06 16.36 -1.14
N ALA A 116 -0.56 17.59 -1.23
CA ALA A 116 -0.51 18.54 -0.11
C ALA A 116 -1.36 18.06 1.07
N GLY A 117 -0.95 18.42 2.30
CA GLY A 117 -1.73 18.14 3.51
C GLY A 117 -1.61 16.72 4.07
N ARG A 118 -0.65 15.91 3.59
CA ARG A 118 -0.31 14.63 4.24
C ARG A 118 0.20 14.88 5.64
N SER A 119 -0.24 14.05 6.58
CA SER A 119 0.27 14.06 7.94
C SER A 119 1.25 12.92 8.18
N TRP A 120 2.17 13.10 9.12
CA TRP A 120 3.05 12.02 9.56
C TRP A 120 2.26 10.82 10.08
N THR A 121 1.15 11.09 10.79
CA THR A 121 0.21 10.08 11.27
C THR A 121 -0.33 9.23 10.12
N GLU A 122 -0.74 9.86 9.01
CA GLU A 122 -1.23 9.16 7.82
C GLU A 122 -0.16 8.23 7.23
N VAL A 123 1.07 8.72 7.09
CA VAL A 123 2.22 7.93 6.59
C VAL A 123 2.52 6.74 7.51
N CYS A 124 2.58 6.97 8.82
CA CYS A 124 2.81 5.93 9.81
C CYS A 124 1.73 4.85 9.77
N TRP A 125 0.46 5.25 9.67
CA TRP A 125 -0.67 4.32 9.59
C TRP A 125 -0.62 3.52 8.30
N LEU A 126 -0.29 4.18 7.18
CA LEU A 126 -0.16 3.53 5.89
C LEU A 126 0.92 2.43 5.92
N LEU A 127 2.12 2.74 6.39
CA LEU A 127 3.22 1.78 6.45
C LEU A 127 2.95 0.65 7.45
N ARG A 128 2.39 0.98 8.61
CA ARG A 128 2.04 -0.01 9.64
C ARG A 128 0.96 -0.98 9.14
N ASP A 129 -0.12 -0.46 8.58
CA ASP A 129 -1.25 -1.30 8.16
C ASP A 129 -0.88 -2.16 6.95
N ALA A 130 -0.06 -1.64 6.02
CA ALA A 130 0.50 -2.43 4.92
C ALA A 130 1.41 -3.54 5.44
N ALA A 131 2.27 -3.25 6.43
CA ALA A 131 3.14 -4.26 7.04
C ALA A 131 2.33 -5.35 7.75
N GLN A 132 1.25 -4.97 8.45
CA GLN A 132 0.35 -5.92 9.08
C GLN A 132 -0.32 -6.83 8.04
N LEU A 133 -0.86 -6.24 6.96
CA LEU A 133 -1.51 -7.00 5.89
C LEU A 133 -0.53 -7.96 5.21
N ALA A 134 0.71 -7.52 4.96
CA ALA A 134 1.75 -8.38 4.44
C ALA A 134 2.03 -9.59 5.34
N ARG A 135 2.07 -9.42 6.68
CA ARG A 135 2.25 -10.55 7.61
C ARG A 135 1.07 -11.50 7.64
N GLU A 136 -0.15 -10.98 7.53
CA GLU A 136 -1.38 -11.76 7.64
C GLU A 136 -1.69 -12.55 6.38
N HIS A 137 -1.41 -11.99 5.20
CA HIS A 137 -1.82 -12.55 3.91
C HIS A 137 -0.67 -12.95 3.00
N GLY A 138 0.54 -12.46 3.24
CA GLY A 138 1.68 -12.84 2.43
C GLY A 138 2.12 -14.28 2.70
N PRO A 139 2.84 -14.92 1.75
CA PRO A 139 3.33 -16.27 1.93
C PRO A 139 4.21 -16.37 3.18
N LEU A 140 4.01 -17.43 3.97
CA LEU A 140 4.80 -17.69 5.18
C LEU A 140 6.24 -18.14 4.89
N GLY A 141 6.55 -18.42 3.62
CA GLY A 141 7.76 -19.13 3.21
C GLY A 141 7.58 -20.62 3.48
N GLY A 142 7.43 -21.41 2.41
CA GLY A 142 7.40 -22.87 2.48
C GLY A 142 8.71 -23.42 1.93
N GLY A 143 9.56 -23.93 2.82
CA GLY A 143 10.67 -24.85 2.55
C GLY A 143 11.66 -24.47 1.45
N ARG A 144 12.85 -24.00 1.86
CA ARG A 144 14.07 -24.49 1.21
C ARG A 144 14.51 -25.75 1.92
#